data_AF-A0AAU1JG60-F1
#
_entry.id   AF-A0AAU1JG60-F1
#
_cell.length_a   1.000
_cell.length_b   1.000
_cell.length_c   1.000
_cell.angle_alpha   90.00
_cell.angle_beta   90.00
_cell.angle_gamma   90.00
#
_symmetry.space_group_name_H-M   'P 1'
#
loop_
_entity.id
_entity.type
_entity.pdbx_description
1 polymer ?
#
loop_
_entity_poly.entity_id
_entity_poly.type
_entity_poly.pdbx_seq_one_letter_code
_entity_poly.pdbx_strand_id
1 'polypeptide(L)'
;MESSLKAIHQQSVPLVRDIARIWAEFLDGREVEAEDSFFEIGGNSLIGIRILDRLSETYGVQLSVRDFYLAQTPARIAELIELGRART
;
A
#
# COMPACT_ATOMS: atom_id res chain seq x y z
N MET A 1 15.71 8.68 -23.67
CA MET A 1 14.26 8.43 -23.47
C MET A 1 13.99 7.38 -22.38
N GLU A 2 14.93 6.50 -22.05
CA GLU A 2 14.77 5.47 -21.00
C GLU A 2 14.95 5.97 -19.55
N SER A 3 15.48 7.18 -19.36
CA SER A 3 15.82 7.71 -18.03
C SER A 3 14.60 8.06 -17.16
N SER A 4 13.43 8.27 -17.76
CA SER A 4 12.20 8.65 -17.04
C SER A 4 11.43 7.46 -16.48
N LEU A 5 11.62 6.24 -17.01
CA LEU A 5 10.95 5.03 -16.52
C LEU A 5 11.61 4.44 -15.27
N LYS A 6 12.94 4.56 -15.14
CA LYS A 6 13.66 4.09 -13.94
C LYS A 6 13.41 4.97 -12.71
N ALA A 7 13.22 6.28 -12.88
CA ALA A 7 13.04 7.19 -11.75
C ALA A 7 11.73 6.92 -10.99
N ILE A 8 10.64 6.62 -11.72
CA ILE A 8 9.35 6.26 -11.10
C ILE A 8 9.52 4.96 -10.31
N HIS A 9 10.10 3.92 -10.91
CA HIS A 9 10.24 2.62 -10.24
C HIS A 9 11.23 2.64 -9.05
N GLN A 10 12.25 3.51 -9.07
CA GLN A 10 13.25 3.57 -7.99
C GLN A 10 12.76 4.36 -6.76
N GLN A 11 11.83 5.31 -6.95
CA GLN A 11 11.29 6.14 -5.86
C GLN A 11 10.10 5.48 -5.15
N SER A 12 9.34 4.62 -5.83
CA SER A 12 8.25 3.87 -5.20
C SER A 12 8.76 2.74 -4.29
N VAL A 13 9.95 2.16 -4.55
CA VAL A 13 10.47 1.01 -3.78
C VAL A 13 10.56 1.24 -2.26
N PRO A 14 11.05 2.39 -1.76
CA PRO A 14 10.98 2.70 -0.33
C PRO A 14 9.55 2.75 0.23
N LEU A 15 8.61 3.37 -0.49
CA LEU A 15 7.21 3.48 -0.06
C LEU A 15 6.53 2.11 -0.04
N VAL A 16 6.71 1.29 -1.07
CA VAL A 16 6.17 -0.08 -1.14
C VAL A 16 6.66 -0.91 0.05
N ARG A 17 7.96 -0.83 0.37
CA ARG A 17 8.53 -1.55 1.51
C ARG A 17 7.93 -1.09 2.83
N ASP A 18 7.71 0.21 2.99
CA ASP A 18 7.13 0.77 4.21
C ASP A 18 5.67 0.34 4.38
N ILE A 19 4.88 0.38 3.29
CA ILE A 19 3.50 -0.13 3.27
C ILE A 19 3.46 -1.62 3.58
N ALA A 20 4.34 -2.43 2.98
CA ALA A 20 4.44 -3.85 3.27
C ALA A 20 4.75 -4.12 4.75
N ARG A 21 5.60 -3.29 5.38
CA ARG A 21 5.86 -3.37 6.82
C ARG A 21 4.64 -3.02 7.66
N ILE A 22 3.89 -1.98 7.28
CA ILE A 22 2.61 -1.66 7.93
C ILE A 22 1.66 -2.86 7.86
N TRP A 23 1.58 -3.54 6.72
CA TRP A 23 0.72 -4.72 6.57
C TRP A 23 1.19 -5.87 7.47
N ALA A 24 2.50 -6.12 7.52
CA ALA A 24 3.10 -7.14 8.38
C ALA A 24 2.72 -6.94 9.86
N GLU A 25 2.66 -5.69 10.35
CA GLU A 25 2.24 -5.38 11.73
C GLU A 25 0.83 -5.89 12.07
N PHE A 26 -0.08 -5.95 11.09
CA PHE A 26 -1.46 -6.40 11.28
C PHE A 26 -1.73 -7.85 10.82
N LEU A 27 -0.78 -8.46 10.11
CA LEU A 27 -0.88 -9.84 9.59
C LEU A 27 0.03 -10.78 10.39
N ASP A 28 0.05 -10.62 11.71
CA ASP A 28 0.81 -11.45 12.66
C ASP A 28 2.33 -11.46 12.43
N GLY A 29 2.89 -10.36 11.91
CA GLY A 29 4.33 -10.19 11.74
C GLY A 29 4.95 -10.99 10.60
N ARG A 30 4.12 -11.53 9.68
CA ARG A 30 4.62 -12.22 8.49
C ARG A 30 5.40 -11.30 7.56
N GLU A 31 6.34 -11.85 6.81
CA GLU A 31 6.93 -11.14 5.67
C GLU A 31 5.85 -10.94 4.60
N VAL A 32 5.75 -9.70 4.10
CA VAL A 32 4.80 -9.28 3.07
C VAL A 32 5.59 -8.74 1.90
N GLU A 33 5.41 -9.34 0.74
CA GLU A 33 6.05 -8.92 -0.51
C GLU A 33 5.27 -7.78 -1.18
N ALA A 34 5.93 -7.08 -2.10
CA ALA A 34 5.35 -5.94 -2.82
C ALA A 34 4.04 -6.26 -3.56
N GLU A 35 3.93 -7.48 -4.08
CA GLU A 35 2.79 -7.96 -4.88
C GLU A 35 1.91 -8.96 -4.14
N ASP A 36 2.13 -9.16 -2.85
CA ASP A 36 1.30 -10.06 -2.06
C ASP A 36 -0.15 -9.54 -2.01
N SER A 37 -1.08 -10.35 -2.48
CA SER A 37 -2.50 -10.04 -2.41
C SER A 37 -2.98 -10.11 -0.96
N PHE A 38 -3.54 -8.99 -0.47
CA PHE A 38 -4.07 -8.84 0.87
C PHE A 38 -4.96 -10.02 1.30
N PHE A 39 -5.85 -10.48 0.41
CA PHE A 39 -6.80 -11.54 0.74
C PHE A 39 -6.15 -12.93 0.72
N GLU A 40 -5.14 -13.15 -0.13
CA GLU A 40 -4.42 -14.42 -0.20
C GLU A 40 -3.51 -14.62 1.02
N ILE A 41 -3.03 -13.53 1.60
CA ILE A 41 -2.16 -13.56 2.78
C ILE A 41 -2.92 -13.52 4.13
N GLY A 42 -4.25 -13.67 4.10
CA GLY A 42 -5.08 -13.75 5.31
C GLY A 42 -5.71 -12.42 5.77
N GLY A 43 -5.64 -11.39 4.93
CA GLY A 43 -6.30 -10.12 5.17
C GLY A 43 -7.83 -10.25 5.20
N ASN A 44 -8.45 -9.42 6.04
CA ASN A 44 -9.90 -9.32 6.18
C ASN A 44 -10.32 -7.86 6.38
N SER A 45 -11.62 -7.60 6.43
CA SER A 45 -12.17 -6.24 6.50
C SER A 45 -11.67 -5.44 7.71
N LEU A 46 -11.54 -6.08 8.88
CA LEU A 46 -11.08 -5.39 10.09
C LEU A 46 -9.61 -5.00 9.99
N ILE A 47 -8.77 -5.91 9.48
CA ILE A 47 -7.36 -5.64 9.21
C ILE A 47 -7.23 -4.53 8.17
N GLY A 48 -8.02 -4.59 7.09
CA GLY A 48 -7.99 -3.60 6.01
C GLY A 48 -8.35 -2.19 6.50
N ILE A 49 -9.36 -2.06 7.37
CA ILE A 49 -9.73 -0.78 7.99
C ILE A 49 -8.57 -0.24 8.84
N ARG A 50 -7.93 -1.08 9.66
CA ARG A 50 -6.79 -0.65 10.50
C ARG A 50 -5.59 -0.21 9.67
N ILE A 51 -5.31 -0.91 8.58
CA ILE A 51 -4.26 -0.53 7.63
C ILE A 51 -4.61 0.82 6.99
N LEU A 52 -5.85 1.01 6.54
CA LEU A 52 -6.30 2.28 5.96
C LEU A 52 -6.12 3.45 6.92
N ASP A 53 -6.52 3.30 8.18
CA ASP A 53 -6.33 4.31 9.22
C ASP A 53 -4.83 4.60 9.42
N ARG A 54 -3.99 3.55 9.51
CA ARG A 54 -2.54 3.70 9.67
C ARG A 54 -1.88 4.40 8.48
N LEU A 55 -2.28 4.09 7.25
CA LEU A 55 -1.79 4.74 6.04
C LEU A 55 -2.20 6.22 6.02
N SER A 56 -3.43 6.52 6.45
CA SER A 56 -3.93 7.89 6.57
C SER A 56 -3.12 8.71 7.58
N GLU A 57 -2.87 8.16 8.77
CA GLU A 57 -2.04 8.81 9.78
C GLU A 57 -0.59 9.01 9.33
N THR A 58 -0.02 8.04 8.61
CA THR A 58 1.40 8.05 8.22
C THR A 58 1.67 8.97 7.03
N TYR A 59 0.80 8.98 6.03
CA TYR A 59 1.03 9.69 4.76
C TYR A 59 0.07 10.87 4.54
N GLY A 60 -0.89 11.12 5.43
CA GLY A 60 -1.86 12.20 5.29
C GLY A 60 -2.85 11.97 4.13
N VAL A 61 -3.15 10.72 3.83
CA VAL A 61 -3.93 10.28 2.66
C VAL A 61 -5.27 9.68 3.06
N GLN A 62 -6.35 10.03 2.36
CA GLN A 62 -7.63 9.33 2.49
C GLN A 62 -7.82 8.32 1.36
N LEU A 63 -7.55 7.06 1.63
CA LEU A 63 -7.84 5.95 0.73
C LEU A 63 -9.20 5.35 1.09
N SER A 64 -10.09 5.18 0.11
CA SER A 64 -11.36 4.52 0.36
C SER A 64 -11.17 3.01 0.48
N VAL A 65 -12.10 2.32 1.15
CA VAL A 65 -12.17 0.85 1.16
C VAL A 65 -12.23 0.28 -0.26
N ARG A 66 -12.89 0.99 -1.19
CA ARG A 66 -12.93 0.62 -2.60
C ARG A 66 -11.54 0.67 -3.24
N ASP A 67 -10.77 1.73 -3.00
CA ASP A 67 -9.42 1.87 -3.55
C ASP A 67 -8.50 0.76 -3.04
N PHE A 68 -8.59 0.46 -1.75
CA PHE A 68 -7.87 -0.65 -1.13
C PHE A 68 -8.22 -2.00 -1.77
N TYR A 69 -9.51 -2.26 -1.95
CA TYR A 69 -10.01 -3.50 -2.55
C TYR A 69 -9.63 -3.65 -4.04
N LEU A 70 -9.45 -2.54 -4.76
CA LEU A 70 -9.01 -2.56 -6.15
C LEU A 70 -7.48 -2.70 -6.28
N ALA A 71 -6.73 -2.12 -5.35
CA ALA A 71 -5.27 -2.19 -5.35
C ALA A 71 -4.75 -3.56 -4.91
N GLN A 72 -5.28 -4.10 -3.80
CA GLN A 72 -4.98 -5.42 -3.20
C GLN A 72 -3.54 -5.73 -2.83
N THR A 73 -2.54 -4.98 -3.29
CA THR A 73 -1.12 -5.22 -2.98
C THR A 73 -0.44 -3.94 -2.47
N PRO A 74 0.63 -4.05 -1.67
CA PRO A 74 1.41 -2.90 -1.22
C PRO A 74 1.91 -2.02 -2.38
N ALA A 75 2.35 -2.63 -3.49
CA ALA A 75 2.80 -1.91 -4.69
C ALA A 75 1.70 -1.01 -5.27
N ARG A 76 0.50 -1.57 -5.43
CA ARG A 76 -0.65 -0.83 -6.00
C ARG A 76 -1.16 0.25 -5.06
N ILE A 77 -1.07 0.06 -3.74
CA ILE A 77 -1.38 1.11 -2.76
C ILE A 77 -0.36 2.25 -2.85
N ALA A 78 0.94 1.94 -2.98
CA ALA A 78 1.97 2.95 -3.14
C ALA A 78 1.71 3.84 -4.37
N GLU A 79 1.35 3.23 -5.50
CA GLU A 79 0.98 3.99 -6.70
C GLU A 79 -0.19 4.94 -6.46
N LEU A 80 -1.22 4.52 -5.72
CA LEU A 80 -2.38 5.38 -5.42
C LEU A 80 -2.01 6.60 -4.57
N ILE A 81 -1.10 6.40 -3.61
CA ILE A 81 -0.55 7.45 -2.77
C ILE A 81 0.29 8.43 -3.60
N GLU A 82 1.19 7.92 -4.44
CA GLU A 82 2.04 8.75 -5.31
C GLU A 82 1.25 9.54 -6.35
N LEU A 83 0.19 8.95 -6.91
CA LEU A 83 -0.66 9.60 -7.90
C LEU A 83 -1.62 10.63 -7.30
N GLY A 84 -1.58 10.87 -5.98
CA GLY A 84 -2.48 11.81 -5.29
C GLY A 84 -3.95 11.45 -5.45
N ARG A 85 -4.27 10.17 -5.71
CA ARG A 85 -5.65 9.70 -5.85
C ARG A 85 -6.36 9.54 -4.51
N ALA A 86 -5.60 9.59 -3.41
CA ALA A 86 -6.14 9.83 -2.09
C ALA A 86 -6.53 11.31 -1.95
N ARG A 87 -7.79 11.66 -2.24
CA ARG A 87 -8.27 13.04 -2.09
C ARG A 87 -8.94 13.25 -0.72
N THR A 88 -8.68 14.45 -0.21
CA THR A 88 -9.22 15.16 0.98
C THR A 88 -10.72 15.05 1.20
#